data_AF-A0AA38VI38-F1
#
_entry.id   AF-A0AA38VI38-F1
#
_cell.length_a   1.000
_cell.length_b   1.000
_cell.length_c   1.000
_cell.angle_alpha   90.00
_cell.angle_beta   90.00
_cell.angle_gamma   90.00
#
_symmetry.space_group_name_H-M   'P 1'
#
loop_
_entity.id
_entity.type
_entity.pdbx_description
1 polymer ?
#
loop_
_entity_poly.entity_id
_entity_poly.type
_entity_poly.pdbx_seq_one_letter_code
_entity_poly.pdbx_strand_id
1 'polypeptide(L)'
;MLDWLLQLRENASKPCLKLFSRISLGLTQTIPTVVLEEHQIRRRPVDCKSPTTGEAMNDGIGRISTGLMKRVREALGLIETPCAIQARIGSAKGMWITANGEQIVDAEDWIEIYPSQEKWACNWAEEDHRTLEVKEWATELRPATLNLQFLPILDDRSVDKQHMRNVIGQRLIDGLNCDIENMKSALKYPEQFRKWVYELSS
;
A
#
# COMPACT_ATOMS: atom_id res chain seq x y z
N MET A 1 9.80 23.82 14.28
CA MET A 1 9.85 22.63 13.41
C MET A 1 9.11 21.43 14.02
N LEU A 2 9.59 20.77 15.08
CA LEU A 2 8.88 19.58 15.62
C LEU A 2 7.51 19.90 16.21
N ASP A 3 7.35 21.08 16.83
CA ASP A 3 6.05 21.53 17.34
C ASP A 3 5.03 21.79 16.22
N TRP A 4 5.52 22.23 15.06
CA TRP A 4 4.70 22.40 13.87
C TRP A 4 4.19 21.05 13.34
N LEU A 5 5.11 20.08 13.16
CA LEU A 5 4.77 18.74 12.65
C LEU A 5 3.87 17.95 13.60
N LEU A 6 4.19 17.95 14.90
CA LEU A 6 3.62 17.02 15.87
C LEU A 6 2.62 17.66 16.83
N GLN A 7 2.47 18.99 16.81
CA GLN A 7 1.54 19.74 17.65
C GLN A 7 1.67 19.31 19.12
N LEU A 8 2.85 19.56 19.71
CA LEU A 8 3.29 18.87 20.93
C LEU A 8 2.40 19.15 22.13
N ARG A 9 1.77 20.32 22.18
CA ARG A 9 0.81 20.70 23.24
C ARG A 9 -0.40 19.78 23.27
N GLU A 10 -0.98 19.48 22.10
CA GLU A 10 -2.14 18.58 21.98
C GLU A 10 -1.77 17.12 22.21
N ASN A 11 -0.49 16.79 22.04
CA ASN A 11 0.03 15.43 22.12
C ASN A 11 0.89 15.18 23.37
N ALA A 12 0.85 16.07 24.36
CA ALA A 12 1.68 16.00 25.58
C ALA A 12 1.43 14.75 26.43
N SER A 13 0.23 14.17 26.34
CA SER A 13 -0.13 12.93 27.04
C SER A 13 0.42 11.66 26.40
N LYS A 14 0.93 11.73 25.15
CA LYS A 14 1.46 10.55 24.44
C LYS A 14 2.85 10.18 24.97
N PRO A 15 3.21 8.89 25.01
CA PRO A 15 4.56 8.47 25.36
C PRO A 15 5.61 9.14 24.46
N CYS A 16 6.63 9.76 25.06
CA CYS A 16 7.65 10.52 24.33
C CYS A 16 8.31 9.70 23.20
N LEU A 17 8.72 8.45 23.47
CA LEU A 17 9.33 7.58 22.45
C LEU A 17 8.35 7.24 21.31
N LYS A 18 7.04 7.11 21.61
CA LYS A 18 6.02 6.90 20.59
C LYS A 18 5.88 8.15 19.71
N LEU A 19 5.94 9.34 20.29
CA LEU A 19 5.86 10.60 19.55
C LEU A 19 7.14 10.87 18.73
N PHE A 20 8.32 10.59 19.28
CA PHE A 20 9.59 10.63 18.56
C PHE A 20 9.57 9.74 17.32
N SER A 21 9.02 8.52 17.42
CA SER A 21 8.87 7.62 16.27
C SER A 21 8.03 8.22 15.12
N ARG A 22 7.18 9.22 15.41
CA ARG A 22 6.30 9.86 14.42
C ARG A 22 7.02 10.90 13.57
N ILE A 23 8.19 11.37 13.98
CA ILE A 23 9.04 12.24 13.16
C ILE A 23 9.33 11.59 11.79
N SER A 24 9.46 10.26 11.76
CA SER A 24 9.65 9.50 10.52
C SER A 24 8.57 9.73 9.47
N LEU A 25 7.35 10.13 9.86
CA LEU A 25 6.27 10.41 8.91
C LEU A 25 6.60 11.64 8.07
N GLY A 26 7.09 12.72 8.68
CA GLY A 26 7.50 13.95 7.98
C GLY A 26 8.85 13.87 7.26
N LEU A 27 9.56 12.74 7.37
CA LEU A 27 10.84 12.49 6.68
C LEU A 27 10.71 11.43 5.58
N THR A 28 9.54 10.80 5.45
CA THR A 28 9.40 9.78 4.41
C THR A 28 9.35 10.44 3.04
N GLN A 29 10.10 9.92 2.08
CA GLN A 29 9.97 10.32 0.69
C GLN A 29 8.56 9.97 0.18
N THR A 30 7.87 11.00 -0.28
CA THR A 30 6.51 10.99 -0.81
C THR A 30 6.41 12.01 -1.94
N ILE A 31 5.37 11.90 -2.74
CA ILE A 31 5.05 12.85 -3.81
C ILE A 31 3.83 13.68 -3.33
N PRO A 32 3.98 14.99 -3.08
CA PRO A 32 2.84 15.85 -2.76
C PRO A 32 1.91 15.92 -3.98
N THR A 33 0.65 15.55 -3.79
CA THR A 33 -0.25 15.23 -4.90
C THR A 33 -1.44 16.20 -4.99
N VAL A 34 -2.24 16.29 -3.94
CA VAL A 34 -3.45 17.15 -3.91
C VAL A 34 -3.59 17.78 -2.52
N VAL A 35 -3.78 19.10 -2.46
CA VAL A 35 -4.21 19.79 -1.24
C VAL A 35 -5.73 19.68 -1.12
N LEU A 36 -6.22 19.21 0.02
CA LEU A 36 -7.64 19.12 0.31
C LEU A 36 -8.13 20.28 1.18
N GLU A 37 -9.40 20.62 1.00
CA GLU A 37 -10.13 21.48 1.92
C GLU A 37 -10.56 20.70 3.17
N GLU A 38 -10.75 21.39 4.30
CA GLU A 38 -11.14 20.73 5.55
C GLU A 38 -12.43 19.91 5.44
N HIS A 39 -13.42 20.40 4.68
CA HIS A 39 -14.70 19.69 4.48
C HIS A 39 -14.57 18.41 3.63
N GLN A 40 -13.49 18.29 2.84
CA GLN A 40 -13.19 17.10 2.02
C GLN A 40 -12.55 15.98 2.86
N ILE A 41 -12.04 16.31 4.06
CA ILE A 41 -11.40 15.36 4.98
C ILE A 41 -12.44 14.82 5.96
N ARG A 42 -12.97 13.63 5.66
CA ARG A 42 -14.01 12.97 6.44
C ARG A 42 -13.39 12.14 7.58
N ARG A 43 -13.18 12.77 8.74
CA ARG A 43 -12.68 12.08 9.93
C ARG A 43 -13.75 11.18 10.53
N ARG A 44 -13.46 9.88 10.60
CA ARG A 44 -14.34 8.86 11.18
C ARG A 44 -14.08 8.75 12.68
N PRO A 45 -15.11 8.71 13.54
CA PRO A 45 -14.93 8.70 14.99
C PRO A 45 -14.44 7.35 15.52
N VAL A 46 -14.69 6.26 14.79
CA VAL A 46 -14.34 4.90 15.18
C VAL A 46 -13.89 4.09 13.96
N ASP A 47 -12.95 3.17 14.17
CA ASP A 47 -12.63 2.11 13.23
C ASP A 47 -13.82 1.16 13.02
N CYS A 48 -13.87 0.49 11.88
CA CYS A 48 -14.80 -0.60 11.62
C CYS A 48 -14.44 -1.76 12.54
N LYS A 49 -15.36 -2.18 13.42
CA LYS A 49 -15.08 -3.21 14.43
C LYS A 49 -15.72 -4.55 14.09
N SER A 50 -15.05 -5.62 14.47
CA SER A 50 -15.59 -6.97 14.48
C SER A 50 -16.83 -7.02 15.38
N PRO A 51 -17.99 -7.51 14.90
CA PRO A 51 -19.18 -7.67 15.73
C PRO A 51 -18.96 -8.61 16.91
N THR A 52 -18.01 -9.54 16.79
CA THR A 52 -17.78 -10.59 17.79
C THR A 52 -16.68 -10.21 18.78
N THR A 53 -15.55 -9.69 18.30
CA THR A 53 -14.37 -9.41 19.14
C THR A 53 -14.21 -7.93 19.50
N GLY A 54 -14.89 -7.02 18.77
CA GLY A 54 -14.72 -5.57 18.93
C GLY A 54 -13.39 -5.03 18.38
N GLU A 55 -12.54 -5.88 17.79
CA GLU A 55 -11.26 -5.50 17.20
C GLU A 55 -11.44 -4.71 15.90
N ALA A 56 -10.48 -3.82 15.59
CA ALA A 56 -10.50 -3.05 14.36
C ALA A 56 -10.24 -3.96 13.14
N MET A 57 -11.13 -3.88 12.15
CA MET A 57 -11.10 -4.68 10.91
C MET A 57 -10.57 -3.89 9.71
N ASN A 58 -10.30 -2.60 9.89
CA ASN A 58 -9.77 -1.70 8.86
C ASN A 58 -8.51 -0.96 9.34
N ASP A 59 -7.68 -1.63 10.16
CA ASP A 59 -6.46 -1.01 10.70
C ASP A 59 -5.58 -0.46 9.57
N GLY A 60 -5.45 0.87 9.56
CA GLY A 60 -4.61 1.57 8.60
C GLY A 60 -5.20 1.72 7.20
N ILE A 61 -6.49 1.45 6.96
CA ILE A 61 -7.12 1.63 5.65
C ILE A 61 -8.39 2.50 5.72
N GLY A 62 -8.49 3.43 4.76
CA GLY A 62 -9.64 4.31 4.56
C GLY A 62 -10.14 4.29 3.11
N ARG A 63 -11.23 5.01 2.84
CA ARG A 63 -11.78 5.17 1.49
C ARG A 63 -11.45 6.54 0.92
N ILE A 64 -11.39 6.63 -0.39
CA ILE A 64 -11.14 7.87 -1.13
C ILE A 64 -12.09 7.93 -2.33
N SER A 65 -12.55 9.14 -2.66
CA SER A 65 -13.48 9.33 -3.77
C SER A 65 -12.83 9.03 -5.12
N THR A 66 -13.62 8.58 -6.08
CA THR A 66 -13.15 8.30 -7.44
C THR A 66 -12.64 9.56 -8.13
N GLY A 67 -13.23 10.72 -7.86
CA GLY A 67 -12.76 12.03 -8.37
C GLY A 67 -11.36 12.36 -7.88
N LEU A 68 -11.13 12.23 -6.57
CA LEU A 68 -9.84 12.52 -5.97
C LEU A 68 -8.78 11.52 -6.44
N MET A 69 -9.11 10.24 -6.60
CA MET A 69 -8.18 9.26 -7.15
C MET A 69 -7.79 9.54 -8.62
N LYS A 70 -8.70 10.11 -9.44
CA LYS A 70 -8.36 10.56 -10.80
C LYS A 70 -7.39 11.75 -10.78
N ARG A 71 -7.55 12.68 -9.83
CA ARG A 71 -6.57 13.77 -9.63
C ARG A 71 -5.22 13.24 -9.18
N VAL A 72 -5.21 12.20 -8.34
CA VAL A 72 -3.97 11.48 -7.98
C VAL A 72 -3.29 10.90 -9.22
N ARG A 73 -4.05 10.22 -10.10
CA ARG A 73 -3.53 9.74 -11.38
C ARG A 73 -2.90 10.87 -12.20
N GLU A 74 -3.59 12.00 -12.34
CA GLU A 74 -3.14 13.14 -13.14
C GLU A 74 -1.87 13.78 -12.56
N ALA A 75 -1.82 14.01 -11.25
CA ALA A 75 -0.66 14.59 -10.57
C ALA A 75 0.57 13.67 -10.61
N LEU A 76 0.37 12.34 -10.60
CA LEU A 76 1.44 11.36 -10.71
C LEU A 76 1.80 10.99 -12.17
N GLY A 77 1.05 11.48 -13.16
CA GLY A 77 1.26 11.16 -14.57
C GLY A 77 1.02 9.68 -14.92
N LEU A 78 0.12 9.00 -14.19
CA LEU A 78 -0.16 7.58 -14.40
C LEU A 78 -1.10 7.37 -15.59
N ILE A 79 -0.89 6.25 -16.32
CA ILE A 79 -1.73 5.86 -17.45
C ILE A 79 -3.13 5.49 -16.96
N GLU A 80 -3.21 4.69 -15.90
CA GLU A 80 -4.46 4.20 -15.32
C GLU A 80 -4.69 4.77 -13.91
N THR A 81 -5.96 4.86 -13.52
CA THR A 81 -6.33 5.29 -12.16
C THR A 81 -6.08 4.13 -11.20
N PRO A 82 -5.19 4.26 -10.20
CA PRO A 82 -4.93 3.16 -9.28
C PRO A 82 -6.17 2.87 -8.42
N CYS A 83 -6.40 1.61 -8.09
CA CYS A 83 -7.51 1.21 -7.22
C CYS A 83 -7.21 1.48 -5.73
N ALA A 84 -5.93 1.58 -5.37
CA ALA A 84 -5.49 1.89 -4.02
C ALA A 84 -4.14 2.61 -4.04
N ILE A 85 -3.90 3.41 -3.00
CA ILE A 85 -2.65 4.14 -2.77
C ILE A 85 -2.17 3.95 -1.33
N GLN A 86 -0.86 3.90 -1.13
CA GLN A 86 -0.22 4.10 0.16
C GLN A 86 0.18 5.57 0.27
N ALA A 87 -0.32 6.27 1.28
CA ALA A 87 -0.09 7.71 1.39
C ALA A 87 0.08 8.20 2.83
N ARG A 88 0.30 9.50 2.95
CA ARG A 88 0.22 10.29 4.18
C ARG A 88 -0.67 11.50 3.92
N ILE A 89 -1.34 11.96 4.96
CA ILE A 89 -2.04 13.24 4.97
C ILE A 89 -2.09 13.69 6.44
N GLY A 90 -1.45 14.81 6.75
CA GLY A 90 -1.33 15.29 8.14
C GLY A 90 -0.77 14.23 9.09
N SER A 91 -1.53 13.88 10.12
CA SER A 91 -1.13 12.82 11.07
C SER A 91 -1.52 11.41 10.63
N ALA A 92 -2.28 11.26 9.53
CA ALA A 92 -2.77 9.99 9.05
C ALA A 92 -1.74 9.30 8.14
N LYS A 93 -1.55 8.00 8.38
CA LYS A 93 -0.71 7.13 7.54
C LYS A 93 -1.42 5.81 7.30
N GLY A 94 -1.44 5.38 6.05
CA GLY A 94 -2.00 4.08 5.70
C GLY A 94 -2.26 3.92 4.21
N MET A 95 -3.28 3.12 3.93
CA MET A 95 -3.81 2.85 2.60
C MET A 95 -5.14 3.59 2.41
N TRP A 96 -5.39 4.00 1.17
CA TRP A 96 -6.72 4.43 0.74
C TRP A 96 -7.14 3.67 -0.51
N ILE A 97 -8.35 3.12 -0.47
CA ILE A 97 -8.96 2.37 -1.58
C ILE A 97 -10.09 3.18 -2.19
N THR A 98 -10.19 3.17 -3.51
CA THR A 98 -11.26 3.84 -4.24
C THR A 98 -12.62 3.31 -3.79
N ALA A 99 -13.53 4.21 -3.43
CA ALA A 99 -14.88 3.84 -3.03
C ALA A 99 -15.66 3.32 -4.25
N ASN A 100 -15.89 2.00 -4.31
CA ASN A 100 -16.77 1.38 -5.31
C ASN A 100 -18.20 1.30 -4.76
N GLY A 101 -19.15 1.98 -5.40
CA GLY A 101 -20.56 1.97 -5.02
C GLY A 101 -21.37 3.05 -5.73
N GLU A 102 -22.60 2.72 -6.11
CA GLU A 102 -23.54 3.37 -7.04
C GLU A 102 -24.02 4.79 -6.66
N GLN A 103 -23.27 5.55 -5.86
CA GLN A 103 -23.56 6.96 -5.63
C GLN A 103 -22.67 7.81 -6.53
N ILE A 104 -23.14 7.96 -7.77
CA ILE A 104 -22.83 9.08 -8.70
C ILE A 104 -23.11 10.46 -8.03
N VAL A 105 -23.63 10.48 -6.79
CA VAL A 105 -24.07 11.66 -6.05
C VAL A 105 -22.90 12.45 -5.42
N ASP A 106 -21.77 11.80 -5.09
CA ASP A 106 -20.58 12.51 -4.61
C ASP A 106 -19.67 12.83 -5.80
N ALA A 107 -20.03 13.86 -6.59
CA ALA A 107 -19.14 14.49 -7.55
C ALA A 107 -17.95 15.21 -6.87
N GLU A 108 -17.97 15.32 -5.55
CA GLU A 108 -16.98 16.03 -4.76
C GLU A 108 -15.77 15.15 -4.39
N ASP A 109 -14.60 15.77 -4.36
CA ASP A 109 -13.37 15.16 -3.88
C ASP A 109 -13.44 14.97 -2.37
N TRP A 110 -13.16 13.77 -1.87
CA TRP A 110 -13.09 13.52 -0.44
C TRP A 110 -12.20 12.33 -0.10
N ILE A 111 -11.75 12.32 1.16
CA ILE A 111 -10.95 11.24 1.74
C ILE A 111 -11.44 10.94 3.16
N GLU A 112 -11.53 9.66 3.52
CA GLU A 112 -11.87 9.24 4.88
C GLU A 112 -10.62 8.92 5.68
N ILE A 113 -10.60 9.36 6.93
CA ILE A 113 -9.51 9.08 7.87
C ILE A 113 -10.07 8.41 9.10
N TYR A 114 -9.48 7.27 9.46
CA TYR A 114 -9.87 6.49 10.63
C TYR A 114 -8.91 6.66 11.81
N PRO A 115 -9.35 6.40 13.06
CA PRO A 115 -8.49 6.54 14.24
C PRO A 115 -7.21 5.70 14.18
N SER A 116 -7.27 4.48 13.62
CA SER A 116 -6.08 3.64 13.42
C SER A 116 -5.03 4.27 12.48
N GLN A 117 -5.45 5.14 11.55
CA GLN A 117 -4.55 5.86 10.64
C GLN A 117 -3.89 7.07 11.32
N GLU A 118 -4.61 7.79 12.19
CA GLU A 118 -4.10 8.99 12.88
C GLU A 118 -3.01 8.63 13.93
N LYS A 119 -1.78 9.08 13.69
CA LYS A 119 -0.64 8.75 14.56
C LYS A 119 -0.43 9.73 15.71
N TRP A 120 -0.93 10.96 15.56
CA TRP A 120 -1.02 12.00 16.59
C TRP A 120 -2.27 12.87 16.36
N ALA A 121 -2.66 13.65 17.36
CA ALA A 121 -3.73 14.64 17.20
C ALA A 121 -3.24 15.78 16.30
N CYS A 122 -3.98 16.07 15.24
CA CYS A 122 -3.68 17.12 14.28
C CYS A 122 -4.90 18.05 14.17
N ASN A 123 -4.65 19.35 14.17
CA ASN A 123 -5.67 20.39 14.00
C ASN A 123 -6.06 20.64 12.54
N TRP A 124 -5.33 20.07 11.57
CA TRP A 124 -5.59 20.19 10.12
C TRP A 124 -5.65 21.63 9.58
N ALA A 125 -5.09 22.62 10.30
CA ALA A 125 -5.25 24.04 9.98
C ALA A 125 -4.37 24.51 8.81
N GLU A 126 -3.22 23.89 8.61
CA GLU A 126 -2.27 24.26 7.56
C GLU A 126 -2.41 23.38 6.32
N GLU A 127 -2.15 23.95 5.14
CA GLU A 127 -2.23 23.25 3.85
C GLU A 127 -1.30 22.04 3.79
N ASP A 128 -0.10 22.15 4.35
CA ASP A 128 0.86 21.03 4.44
C ASP A 128 0.28 19.83 5.21
N HIS A 129 -0.57 20.08 6.22
CA HIS A 129 -1.27 19.03 6.96
C HIS A 129 -2.50 18.47 6.22
N ARG A 130 -2.99 19.16 5.18
CA ARG A 130 -4.11 18.72 4.33
C ARG A 130 -3.65 18.24 2.94
N THR A 131 -2.35 18.23 2.69
CA THR A 131 -1.77 17.75 1.45
C THR A 131 -1.69 16.23 1.46
N LEU A 132 -2.30 15.59 0.47
CA LEU A 132 -2.17 14.16 0.22
C LEU A 132 -0.79 13.88 -0.39
N GLU A 133 0.01 13.11 0.33
CA GLU A 133 1.38 12.75 -0.04
C GLU A 133 1.45 11.26 -0.38
N VAL A 134 1.51 10.92 -1.67
CA VAL A 134 1.50 9.53 -2.13
C VAL A 134 2.91 8.94 -2.03
N LYS A 135 3.02 7.75 -1.43
CA LYS A 135 4.26 6.99 -1.35
C LYS A 135 4.35 5.95 -2.47
N GLU A 136 3.32 5.13 -2.60
CA GLU A 136 3.22 4.02 -3.56
C GLU A 136 1.75 3.85 -3.98
N TRP A 137 1.50 3.16 -5.07
CA TRP A 137 0.16 2.88 -5.59
C TRP A 137 0.06 1.45 -6.11
N ALA A 138 -1.17 0.95 -6.21
CA ALA A 138 -1.43 -0.35 -6.79
C ALA A 138 -1.05 -0.35 -8.27
N THR A 139 -0.24 -1.33 -8.67
CA THR A 139 0.21 -1.54 -10.06
C THR A 139 -0.18 -2.95 -10.52
N GLU A 140 0.06 -3.23 -11.81
CA GLU A 140 -0.05 -4.57 -12.35
C GLU A 140 0.79 -5.58 -11.53
N LEU A 141 0.19 -6.74 -11.27
CA LEU A 141 0.81 -7.79 -10.46
C LEU A 141 1.85 -8.54 -11.28
N ARG A 142 3.00 -8.80 -10.67
CA ARG A 142 4.03 -9.68 -11.22
C ARG A 142 4.01 -11.03 -10.50
N PRO A 143 4.36 -12.15 -11.16
CA PRO A 143 4.51 -13.43 -10.50
C PRO A 143 5.44 -13.32 -9.28
N ALA A 144 5.00 -13.85 -8.14
CA ALA A 144 5.80 -13.91 -6.93
C ALA A 144 6.46 -15.29 -6.77
N THR A 145 7.63 -15.31 -6.15
CA THR A 145 8.34 -16.56 -5.81
C THR A 145 7.96 -17.02 -4.40
N LEU A 146 7.95 -18.33 -4.19
CA LEU A 146 7.81 -18.88 -2.84
C LEU A 146 9.09 -18.65 -2.03
N ASN A 147 9.03 -17.76 -1.05
CA ASN A 147 10.15 -17.53 -0.13
C ASN A 147 10.35 -18.75 0.78
N LEU A 148 11.61 -19.17 0.94
CA LEU A 148 12.02 -20.30 1.78
C LEU A 148 11.54 -20.17 3.24
N GLN A 149 11.38 -18.94 3.74
CA GLN A 149 10.88 -18.67 5.10
C GLN A 149 9.48 -19.26 5.36
N PHE A 150 8.67 -19.44 4.31
CA PHE A 150 7.33 -20.03 4.44
C PHE A 150 7.33 -21.55 4.40
N LEU A 151 8.41 -22.20 3.94
CA LEU A 151 8.43 -23.66 3.79
C LEU A 151 8.20 -24.41 5.12
N PRO A 152 8.81 -24.02 6.26
CA PRO A 152 8.55 -24.71 7.52
C PRO A 152 7.08 -24.61 7.95
N ILE A 153 6.44 -23.45 7.72
CA ILE A 153 5.03 -23.24 8.06
C ILE A 153 4.14 -24.11 7.16
N LEU A 154 4.42 -24.12 5.85
CA LEU A 154 3.67 -24.94 4.91
C LEU A 154 3.81 -26.44 5.22
N ASP A 155 5.01 -26.90 5.59
CA ASP A 155 5.24 -28.31 5.97
C ASP A 155 4.49 -28.65 7.26
N ASP A 156 4.53 -27.76 8.25
CA ASP A 156 3.83 -27.92 9.53
C ASP A 156 2.30 -27.85 9.42
N ARG A 157 1.75 -27.12 8.44
CA ARG A 157 0.31 -27.04 8.16
C ARG A 157 -0.17 -28.03 7.10
N SER A 158 0.74 -28.78 6.47
CA SER A 158 0.36 -29.77 5.47
C SER A 158 -0.29 -31.01 6.10
N VAL A 159 -1.35 -31.49 5.46
CA VAL A 159 -2.02 -32.74 5.86
C VAL A 159 -1.10 -33.94 5.56
N ASP A 160 -0.40 -33.91 4.43
CA ASP A 160 0.62 -34.88 4.05
C ASP A 160 1.96 -34.17 3.77
N LYS A 161 2.86 -34.27 4.73
CA LYS A 161 4.18 -33.63 4.70
C LYS A 161 5.06 -34.20 3.59
N GLN A 162 5.01 -35.52 3.37
CA GLN A 162 5.85 -36.14 2.36
C GLN A 162 5.37 -35.76 0.97
N HIS A 163 4.06 -35.76 0.74
CA HIS A 163 3.50 -35.32 -0.52
C HIS A 163 3.81 -33.84 -0.80
N MET A 164 3.64 -32.96 0.18
CA MET A 164 3.99 -31.54 0.05
C MET A 164 5.45 -31.36 -0.37
N ARG A 165 6.39 -32.02 0.33
CA ARG A 165 7.83 -31.94 0.00
C ARG A 165 8.12 -32.43 -1.41
N ASN A 166 7.50 -33.53 -1.82
CA ASN A 166 7.65 -34.07 -3.17
C ASN A 166 7.13 -33.09 -4.22
N VAL A 167 5.96 -32.48 -4.01
CA VAL A 167 5.37 -31.51 -4.95
C VAL A 167 6.22 -30.25 -5.05
N ILE A 168 6.69 -29.69 -3.94
CA ILE A 168 7.57 -28.51 -3.95
C ILE A 168 8.90 -28.83 -4.64
N GLY A 169 9.50 -29.99 -4.33
CA GLY A 169 10.73 -30.44 -4.98
C GLY A 169 10.55 -30.62 -6.49
N GLN A 170 9.45 -31.26 -6.90
CA GLN A 170 9.16 -31.46 -8.32
C GLN A 170 8.93 -30.13 -9.05
N ARG A 171 8.17 -29.19 -8.46
CA ARG A 171 7.98 -27.86 -9.07
C ARG A 171 9.27 -27.09 -9.25
N LEU A 172 10.21 -27.20 -8.31
CA LEU A 172 11.53 -26.59 -8.45
C LEU A 172 12.29 -27.20 -9.63
N ILE A 173 12.30 -28.53 -9.74
CA ILE A 173 12.96 -29.24 -10.84
C ILE A 173 12.32 -28.86 -12.19
N ASP A 174 11.00 -28.86 -12.27
CA ASP A 174 10.26 -28.52 -13.49
C ASP A 174 10.50 -27.08 -13.92
N GLY A 175 10.50 -26.14 -12.97
CA GLY A 175 10.82 -24.73 -13.23
C GLY A 175 12.22 -24.54 -13.79
N LEU A 176 13.24 -25.13 -13.16
CA LEU A 176 14.62 -25.06 -13.63
C LEU A 176 14.79 -25.68 -15.02
N ASN A 177 14.16 -26.83 -15.28
CA ASN A 177 14.20 -27.46 -16.60
C ASN A 177 13.53 -26.59 -17.67
N CYS A 178 12.39 -25.97 -17.36
CA CYS A 178 11.73 -25.03 -18.25
C CYS A 178 12.63 -23.85 -18.61
N ASP A 179 13.27 -23.23 -17.62
CA ASP A 179 14.17 -22.09 -17.83
C ASP A 179 15.38 -22.46 -18.69
N ILE A 180 15.97 -23.65 -18.45
CA ILE A 180 17.09 -24.17 -19.24
C ILE A 180 16.67 -24.42 -20.69
N GLU A 181 15.52 -25.05 -20.93
CA GLU A 181 15.05 -25.33 -22.29
C GLU A 181 14.65 -24.06 -23.04
N ASN A 182 14.08 -23.08 -22.34
CA ASN A 182 13.80 -21.75 -22.90
C ASN A 182 15.10 -21.06 -23.34
N MET A 183 16.12 -21.08 -22.49
CA MET A 183 17.44 -20.53 -22.81
C MET A 183 18.10 -21.23 -24.01
N LYS A 184 18.12 -22.57 -24.02
CA LYS A 184 18.67 -23.36 -25.13
C LYS A 184 17.95 -23.08 -26.45
N SER A 185 16.64 -22.90 -26.40
CA SER A 185 15.84 -22.59 -27.59
C SER A 185 16.14 -21.19 -28.11
N ALA A 186 16.22 -20.20 -27.22
CA ALA A 186 16.56 -18.82 -27.57
C ALA A 186 17.95 -18.71 -28.21
N LEU A 187 18.94 -19.49 -27.73
CA LEU A 187 20.31 -19.51 -28.26
C LEU A 187 20.43 -19.95 -29.72
N LYS A 188 19.41 -20.64 -30.28
CA LYS A 188 19.45 -21.12 -31.66
C LYS A 188 19.39 -20.00 -32.69
N TYR A 189 18.81 -18.85 -32.33
CA TYR A 189 18.60 -17.73 -33.23
C TYR A 189 18.96 -16.39 -32.56
N PRO A 190 19.82 -15.55 -33.18
CA PRO A 190 20.28 -14.30 -32.57
C PRO A 190 19.16 -13.37 -32.09
N GLU A 191 18.06 -13.28 -32.84
CA GLU A 191 16.90 -12.44 -32.50
C GLU A 191 16.13 -12.97 -31.29
N GLN A 192 16.01 -14.29 -31.14
CA GLN A 192 15.35 -14.91 -29.99
C GLN A 192 16.20 -14.78 -28.74
N PHE A 193 17.52 -14.96 -28.88
CA PHE A 193 18.45 -14.74 -27.78
C PHE A 193 18.43 -13.27 -27.31
N ARG A 194 18.41 -12.31 -28.23
CA ARG A 194 18.28 -10.89 -27.88
C ARG A 194 16.98 -10.59 -27.14
N LYS A 195 15.86 -11.16 -27.58
CA LYS A 195 14.56 -11.04 -26.91
C LYS A 195 14.61 -11.61 -25.49
N TRP A 196 15.17 -12.81 -25.33
CA TRP A 196 15.29 -13.47 -24.02
C TRP A 196 16.15 -12.66 -23.03
N VAL A 197 17.29 -12.10 -23.48
CA VAL A 197 18.13 -11.22 -22.65
C VAL A 197 17.35 -9.97 -22.22
N TYR A 198 16.57 -9.38 -23.11
CA TYR A 198 15.74 -8.22 -22.80
C TYR A 198 14.68 -8.54 -21.73
N GLU A 199 14.00 -9.67 -21.87
CA GLU A 199 12.99 -10.16 -20.91
C GLU A 199 13.56 -10.48 -19.53
N LEU A 200 14.83 -10.90 -19.43
CA LEU A 200 15.51 -11.09 -18.14
C LEU A 200 15.88 -9.78 -17.43
N SER A 201 16.04 -8.70 -18.19
CA SER A 201 16.48 -7.39 -17.67
C SER A 201 15.32 -6.44 -17.32
N SER A 202 14.06 -6.85 -17.56
CA SER A 202 12.84 -6.05 -17.39
C SER A 202 12.02 -6.51 -16.17
#